data_AF-L8Y076-F1
#
_entry.id   AF-L8Y076-F1
#
_cell.length_a   1.000
_cell.length_b   1.000
_cell.length_c   1.000
_cell.angle_alpha   90.00
_cell.angle_beta   90.00
_cell.angle_gamma   90.00
#
_symmetry.space_group_name_H-M   'P 1'
#
loop_
_entity.id
_entity.type
_entity.pdbx_description
1 polymer ?
#
loop_
_entity_poly.entity_id
_entity_poly.type
_entity_poly.pdbx_seq_one_letter_code
_entity_poly.pdbx_strand_id
1 'polypeptide(L)'
;MPFPFGKSHKSPADIVKNLKESMAVLEKQDISDKKAEKATEEVSKNLVAMKEILYGTNEKEPQTEAVAQLAQELYNSGLLSTLVADLQLIDFEGKKDVAQIFNNILRRQIGTRTPTVEYICTQQNILFMLLKGYESPEIALNCGIMLRECIRHEPLAKIILWSEQFYDFFRYVEMSTFDIASDAFATFKDLLTRHKLLSAEFLEQHYDRFFSEYEKLLHSENYVTKRQSLKVFVANPNKTQPILDILLKNQAKLIEFLSKFQNDRTEDEQFNDEKTYLVKQIRDLKRPAQQEA
;
A
#
# COMPACT_ATOMS: atom_id res chain seq x y z
N MET A 1 -37.44 31.15 27.94
CA MET A 1 -36.89 30.90 26.59
C MET A 1 -36.25 29.53 26.60
N PRO A 2 -36.61 28.60 25.71
CA PRO A 2 -35.97 27.31 25.63
C PRO A 2 -34.55 27.48 25.05
N PHE A 3 -33.56 26.95 25.76
CA PHE A 3 -32.16 26.88 25.33
C PHE A 3 -32.04 26.03 24.06
N PRO A 4 -31.26 26.45 23.05
CA PRO A 4 -31.00 25.60 21.89
C PRO A 4 -30.09 24.45 22.34
N PHE A 5 -30.57 23.22 22.18
CA PHE A 5 -29.76 22.01 22.31
C PHE A 5 -28.62 22.04 21.29
N GLY A 6 -27.45 22.51 21.69
CA GLY A 6 -26.21 22.28 20.97
C GLY A 6 -25.93 20.77 20.98
N LYS A 7 -25.75 20.16 19.81
CA LYS A 7 -25.25 18.78 19.71
C LYS A 7 -23.98 18.69 20.57
N SER A 8 -23.98 17.81 21.57
CA SER A 8 -22.82 17.53 22.41
C SER A 8 -21.66 17.12 21.52
N HIS A 9 -20.70 18.00 21.27
CA HIS A 9 -19.46 17.63 20.58
C HIS A 9 -18.69 16.66 21.47
N LYS A 10 -18.65 15.38 21.07
CA LYS A 10 -17.86 14.34 21.75
C LYS A 10 -16.38 14.71 21.65
N SER A 11 -15.61 14.50 22.72
CA SER A 11 -14.17 14.72 22.68
C SER A 11 -13.48 13.68 21.78
N PRO A 12 -12.26 13.95 21.26
CA PRO A 12 -11.49 12.95 20.53
C PRO A 12 -11.31 11.62 21.29
N ALA A 13 -11.09 11.69 22.61
CA ALA A 13 -10.96 10.51 23.46
C ALA A 13 -12.26 9.71 23.56
N ASP A 14 -13.41 10.39 23.68
CA ASP A 14 -14.72 9.73 23.71
C ASP A 14 -15.03 9.03 22.38
N ILE A 15 -14.65 9.65 21.25
CA ILE A 15 -14.84 9.06 19.92
C ILE A 15 -14.00 7.78 19.78
N VAL A 16 -12.71 7.84 20.14
CA VAL A 16 -11.81 6.68 20.12
C VAL A 16 -12.33 5.55 21.02
N LYS A 17 -12.73 5.88 22.24
CA LYS A 17 -13.29 4.91 23.19
C LYS A 17 -14.56 4.25 22.64
N ASN A 18 -15.54 5.04 22.19
CA ASN A 18 -16.80 4.52 21.65
C ASN A 18 -16.57 3.63 20.42
N LEU A 19 -15.65 4.03 19.53
CA LEU A 19 -15.33 3.26 18.34
C LEU A 19 -14.67 1.93 18.73
N LYS A 20 -13.73 1.93 19.68
CA LYS A 20 -13.11 0.70 20.19
C LYS A 20 -14.13 -0.26 20.81
N GLU A 21 -15.05 0.26 21.63
CA GLU A 21 -16.11 -0.54 22.24
C GLU A 21 -17.08 -1.11 21.19
N SER A 22 -17.42 -0.34 20.16
CA SER A 22 -18.32 -0.78 19.09
C SER A 22 -17.67 -1.86 18.21
N MET A 23 -16.39 -1.72 17.89
CA MET A 23 -15.62 -2.77 17.18
C MET A 23 -15.58 -4.07 17.98
N ALA A 24 -15.33 -4.00 19.29
CA ALA A 24 -15.34 -5.17 20.16
C ALA A 24 -16.72 -5.85 20.28
N VAL A 25 -17.82 -5.17 19.93
CA VAL A 25 -19.14 -5.80 19.80
C VAL A 25 -19.23 -6.55 18.47
N LEU A 26 -18.76 -5.97 17.37
CA LEU A 26 -18.79 -6.60 16.03
C LEU A 26 -17.91 -7.85 15.94
N GLU A 27 -16.82 -7.92 16.71
CA GLU A 27 -15.94 -9.10 16.78
C GLU A 27 -16.59 -10.34 17.41
N LYS A 28 -17.69 -10.18 18.17
CA LYS A 28 -18.32 -11.29 18.89
C LYS A 28 -19.18 -12.15 17.95
N GLN A 29 -18.93 -13.46 17.95
CA GLN A 29 -19.61 -14.42 17.08
C GLN A 29 -21.09 -14.66 17.44
N ASP A 30 -21.48 -14.47 18.71
CA ASP A 30 -22.84 -14.73 19.21
C ASP A 30 -23.57 -13.43 19.63
N ILE A 31 -23.80 -12.52 18.68
CA ILE A 31 -24.58 -11.29 18.93
C ILE A 31 -25.90 -11.33 18.18
N SER A 32 -26.96 -10.82 18.82
CA SER A 32 -28.26 -10.65 18.15
C SER A 32 -28.17 -9.61 17.03
N ASP A 33 -28.88 -9.82 15.93
CA ASP A 33 -28.91 -8.90 14.76
C ASP A 33 -29.12 -7.44 15.14
N LYS A 34 -30.07 -7.17 16.06
CA LYS A 34 -30.36 -5.81 16.55
C LYS A 34 -29.16 -5.13 17.25
N LYS A 35 -28.30 -5.91 17.92
CA LYS A 35 -27.07 -5.40 18.54
C LYS A 35 -25.97 -5.19 17.50
N ALA A 36 -25.87 -6.08 16.52
CA ALA A 36 -24.93 -5.96 15.41
C ALA A 36 -25.22 -4.68 14.59
N GLU A 37 -26.47 -4.50 14.17
CA GLU A 37 -26.92 -3.33 13.40
C GLU A 37 -26.63 -2.01 14.13
N LYS A 38 -26.93 -1.97 15.44
CA LYS A 38 -26.63 -0.80 16.27
C LYS A 38 -25.12 -0.55 16.39
N ALA A 39 -24.31 -1.60 16.53
CA ALA A 39 -22.86 -1.46 16.61
C ALA A 39 -22.28 -0.95 15.28
N THR A 40 -22.77 -1.47 14.14
CA THR A 40 -22.40 -0.98 12.81
C THR A 40 -22.74 0.49 12.64
N GLU A 41 -23.95 0.93 13.02
CA GLU A 41 -24.35 2.33 12.95
C GLU A 41 -23.46 3.24 13.81
N GLU A 42 -23.08 2.80 15.02
CA GLU A 42 -22.16 3.53 15.89
C GLU A 42 -20.73 3.57 15.32
N VAL A 43 -20.24 2.48 14.71
CA VAL A 43 -18.94 2.48 14.02
C VAL A 43 -18.93 3.54 12.92
N SER A 44 -19.91 3.55 12.02
CA SER A 44 -19.98 4.52 10.92
C SER A 44 -20.07 5.96 11.45
N LYS A 45 -20.90 6.24 12.47
CA LYS A 45 -21.01 7.58 13.09
C LYS A 45 -19.68 8.06 13.69
N ASN A 46 -18.98 7.19 14.41
CA ASN A 46 -17.73 7.58 15.06
C ASN A 46 -16.58 7.73 14.04
N LEU A 47 -16.56 6.96 12.95
CA LEU A 47 -15.62 7.14 11.83
C LEU A 47 -15.83 8.49 11.14
N VAL A 48 -17.08 8.88 10.86
CA VAL A 48 -17.40 10.20 10.29
C VAL A 48 -16.97 11.33 11.24
N ALA A 49 -17.28 11.22 12.53
CA ALA A 49 -16.84 12.20 13.52
C ALA A 49 -15.31 12.32 13.61
N MET A 50 -14.59 11.20 13.51
CA MET A 50 -13.13 11.19 13.47
C MET A 50 -12.60 11.88 12.20
N LYS A 51 -13.22 11.66 11.04
CA LYS A 51 -12.88 12.38 9.81
C LYS A 51 -13.10 13.88 9.93
N GLU A 52 -14.21 14.32 10.51
CA GLU A 52 -14.48 15.75 10.72
C GLU A 52 -13.42 16.43 11.58
N ILE A 53 -12.85 15.72 12.57
CA ILE A 53 -11.70 16.23 13.34
C ILE A 53 -10.46 16.42 12.45
N LEU A 54 -10.20 15.50 11.52
CA LEU A 54 -8.99 15.48 10.70
C LEU A 54 -9.05 16.39 9.46
N TYR A 55 -10.23 16.52 8.86
CA TYR A 55 -10.44 17.28 7.62
C TYR A 55 -11.22 18.58 7.83
N GLY A 56 -11.80 18.76 9.00
CA GLY A 56 -12.70 19.87 9.28
C GLY A 56 -14.08 19.62 8.70
N THR A 57 -14.95 20.62 8.84
CA THR A 57 -16.25 20.67 8.18
C THR A 57 -16.25 21.82 7.17
N ASN A 58 -17.31 21.93 6.36
CA ASN A 58 -17.46 23.04 5.41
C ASN A 58 -17.38 24.44 6.05
N GLU A 59 -17.54 24.53 7.38
CA GLU A 59 -17.56 25.79 8.13
C GLU A 59 -16.34 25.97 9.06
N LYS A 60 -15.57 24.90 9.34
CA LYS A 60 -14.49 24.94 10.35
C LYS A 60 -13.29 24.11 9.91
N GLU A 61 -12.13 24.74 9.92
CA GLU A 61 -10.85 24.05 9.72
C GLU A 61 -10.53 23.09 10.88
N PRO A 62 -9.72 22.03 10.64
CA PRO A 62 -9.22 21.14 11.68
C PRO A 62 -8.50 21.90 12.80
N GLN A 63 -8.92 21.68 14.04
CA GLN A 63 -8.23 22.23 15.19
C GLN A 63 -6.98 21.40 15.53
N THR A 64 -5.80 21.99 15.44
CA THR A 64 -4.50 21.31 15.65
C THR A 64 -4.44 20.51 16.95
N GLU A 65 -4.98 21.06 18.04
CA GLU A 65 -5.05 20.41 19.36
C GLU A 65 -5.95 19.16 19.34
N ALA A 66 -7.12 19.24 18.70
CA ALA A 66 -8.03 18.12 18.57
C ALA A 66 -7.42 16.98 17.75
N VAL A 67 -6.74 17.30 16.64
CA VAL A 67 -6.00 16.31 15.84
C VAL A 67 -4.86 15.69 16.68
N ALA A 68 -4.18 16.49 17.51
CA ALA A 68 -3.10 15.99 18.39
C ALA A 68 -3.61 15.02 19.44
N GLN A 69 -4.70 15.38 20.11
CA GLN A 69 -5.36 14.51 21.08
C GLN A 69 -5.86 13.23 20.40
N LEU A 70 -6.52 13.34 19.24
CA LEU A 70 -6.97 12.18 18.48
C LEU A 70 -5.83 11.23 18.12
N ALA A 71 -4.73 11.75 17.59
CA ALA A 71 -3.56 10.94 17.24
C ALA A 71 -3.00 10.20 18.47
N GLN A 72 -2.84 10.90 19.60
CA GLN A 72 -2.35 10.30 20.84
C GLN A 72 -3.26 9.17 21.33
N GLU A 73 -4.57 9.38 21.32
CA GLU A 73 -5.56 8.37 21.75
C GLU A 73 -5.59 7.16 20.79
N LEU A 74 -5.43 7.38 19.49
CA LEU A 74 -5.32 6.31 18.50
C LEU A 74 -4.12 5.38 18.77
N TYR A 75 -2.98 5.96 19.16
CA TYR A 75 -1.79 5.17 19.50
C TYR A 75 -1.97 4.44 20.84
N ASN A 76 -2.44 5.14 21.88
CA ASN A 76 -2.56 4.59 23.24
C ASN A 76 -3.58 3.45 23.33
N SER A 77 -4.70 3.57 22.61
CA SER A 77 -5.78 2.57 22.61
C SER A 77 -5.53 1.38 21.68
N GLY A 78 -4.49 1.45 20.84
CA GLY A 78 -4.25 0.50 19.76
C GLY A 78 -5.39 0.45 18.73
N LEU A 79 -6.25 1.48 18.65
CA LEU A 79 -7.43 1.47 17.78
C LEU A 79 -7.03 1.38 16.30
N LEU A 80 -5.92 1.99 15.89
CA LEU A 80 -5.42 1.82 14.51
C LEU A 80 -5.20 0.34 14.14
N SER A 81 -4.69 -0.46 15.07
CA SER A 81 -4.47 -1.89 14.82
C SER A 81 -5.80 -2.64 14.73
N THR A 82 -6.77 -2.33 15.59
CA THR A 82 -8.12 -2.93 15.57
C THR A 82 -8.85 -2.61 14.26
N LEU A 83 -8.84 -1.36 13.82
CA LEU A 83 -9.51 -0.96 12.58
C LEU A 83 -8.95 -1.68 11.34
N VAL A 84 -7.65 -2.00 11.34
CA VAL A 84 -7.02 -2.78 10.26
C VAL A 84 -7.35 -4.26 10.39
N ALA A 85 -7.28 -4.83 11.60
CA ALA A 85 -7.55 -6.24 11.86
C ALA A 85 -9.01 -6.62 11.52
N ASP A 86 -9.94 -5.75 11.87
CA ASP A 86 -11.38 -5.98 11.77
C ASP A 86 -12.01 -5.24 10.60
N LEU A 87 -11.21 -4.81 9.63
CA LEU A 87 -11.65 -4.03 8.47
C LEU A 87 -12.78 -4.74 7.70
N GLN A 88 -12.78 -6.07 7.69
CA GLN A 88 -13.83 -6.89 7.06
C GLN A 88 -15.21 -6.71 7.69
N LEU A 89 -15.28 -6.42 9.00
CA LEU A 89 -16.53 -6.25 9.76
C LEU A 89 -17.18 -4.87 9.55
N ILE A 90 -16.42 -3.91 9.02
CA ILE A 90 -16.86 -2.53 8.82
C ILE A 90 -17.67 -2.44 7.52
N ASP A 91 -18.68 -1.57 7.46
CA ASP A 91 -19.47 -1.35 6.26
C ASP A 91 -18.66 -0.74 5.10
N PHE A 92 -19.23 -0.72 3.89
CA PHE A 92 -18.52 -0.32 2.68
C PHE A 92 -17.97 1.12 2.73
N GLU A 93 -18.75 2.09 3.22
CA GLU A 93 -18.27 3.47 3.34
C GLU A 93 -17.33 3.61 4.55
N GLY A 94 -17.62 2.91 5.65
CA GLY A 94 -16.71 2.86 6.80
C GLY A 94 -15.31 2.36 6.45
N LYS A 95 -15.16 1.36 5.58
CA LYS A 95 -13.84 0.88 5.09
C LYS A 95 -13.04 2.00 4.40
N LYS A 96 -13.71 2.84 3.61
CA LYS A 96 -13.08 4.00 2.94
C LYS A 96 -12.69 5.07 3.95
N ASP A 97 -13.54 5.31 4.93
CA ASP A 97 -13.28 6.26 6.00
C ASP A 97 -12.07 5.86 6.84
N VAL A 98 -11.95 4.56 7.18
CA VAL A 98 -10.76 4.01 7.85
C VAL A 98 -9.50 4.28 7.04
N ALA A 99 -9.50 4.02 5.73
CA ALA A 99 -8.35 4.28 4.88
C ALA A 99 -7.97 5.77 4.82
N GLN A 100 -8.96 6.67 4.77
CA GLN A 100 -8.73 8.11 4.80
C GLN A 100 -8.14 8.58 6.13
N ILE A 101 -8.72 8.15 7.25
CA ILE A 101 -8.23 8.45 8.61
C ILE A 101 -6.80 7.95 8.80
N PHE A 102 -6.55 6.68 8.44
CA PHE A 102 -5.25 6.03 8.55
C PHE A 102 -4.19 6.83 7.77
N ASN A 103 -4.48 7.16 6.51
CA ASN A 103 -3.55 7.90 5.65
C ASN A 103 -3.31 9.34 6.14
N ASN A 104 -4.33 10.01 6.68
CA ASN A 104 -4.18 11.35 7.25
C ASN A 104 -3.24 11.33 8.46
N ILE A 105 -3.51 10.44 9.43
CA ILE A 105 -2.69 10.31 10.64
C ILE A 105 -1.27 9.84 10.28
N LEU A 106 -1.10 8.97 9.29
CA LEU A 106 0.22 8.53 8.83
C LEU A 106 1.08 9.69 8.30
N ARG A 107 0.48 10.66 7.60
CA ARG A 107 1.16 11.85 7.06
C ARG A 107 1.45 12.91 8.12
N ARG A 108 0.95 12.77 9.35
CA ARG A 108 1.11 13.75 10.42
C ARG A 108 2.59 13.94 10.78
N GLN A 109 3.01 15.20 10.89
CA GLN A 109 4.36 15.59 11.30
C GLN A 109 4.34 16.47 12.56
N ILE A 110 5.37 16.33 13.39
CA ILE A 110 5.66 17.21 14.53
C ILE A 110 7.13 17.61 14.41
N GLY A 111 7.37 18.82 13.88
CA GLY A 111 8.71 19.21 13.42
C GLY A 111 9.17 18.30 12.30
N THR A 112 10.34 17.68 12.45
CA THR A 112 10.88 16.70 11.49
C THR A 112 10.44 15.26 11.75
N ARG A 113 9.71 15.00 12.84
CA ARG A 113 9.28 13.65 13.23
C ARG A 113 7.95 13.28 12.59
N THR A 114 7.79 11.99 12.31
CA THR A 114 6.55 11.37 11.83
C THR A 114 6.05 10.35 12.86
N PRO A 115 5.26 10.77 13.88
CA PRO A 115 4.93 9.93 15.03
C PRO A 115 4.22 8.62 14.66
N THR A 116 3.36 8.64 13.65
CA THR A 116 2.65 7.43 13.20
C THR A 116 3.60 6.42 12.56
N VAL A 117 4.61 6.88 11.82
CA VAL A 117 5.64 5.99 11.26
C VAL A 117 6.42 5.33 12.40
N GLU A 118 6.81 6.12 13.40
CA GLU A 118 7.51 5.60 14.60
C GLU A 118 6.64 4.59 15.36
N TYR A 119 5.35 4.86 15.53
CA TYR A 119 4.39 3.94 16.12
C TYR A 119 4.31 2.62 15.33
N ILE A 120 4.12 2.67 14.01
CA ILE A 120 4.03 1.47 13.17
C ILE A 120 5.35 0.67 13.17
N CYS A 121 6.51 1.32 13.26
CA CYS A 121 7.79 0.62 13.44
C CYS A 121 7.80 -0.26 14.71
N THR A 122 7.08 0.13 15.76
CA THR A 122 6.90 -0.68 16.98
C THR A 122 5.71 -1.65 16.91
N GLN A 123 4.79 -1.44 15.96
CA GLN A 123 3.57 -2.23 15.75
C GLN A 123 3.52 -2.79 14.32
N GLN A 124 4.59 -3.49 13.93
CA GLN A 124 4.81 -3.94 12.54
C GLN A 124 3.70 -4.86 12.01
N ASN A 125 2.98 -5.54 12.91
CA ASN A 125 1.84 -6.38 12.54
C ASN A 125 0.77 -5.64 11.74
N ILE A 126 0.63 -4.33 11.90
CA ILE A 126 -0.26 -3.50 11.07
C ILE A 126 0.09 -3.63 9.58
N LEU A 127 1.39 -3.59 9.23
CA LEU A 127 1.84 -3.72 7.83
C LEU A 127 1.54 -5.10 7.28
N PHE A 128 1.73 -6.15 8.09
CA PHE A 128 1.49 -7.53 7.67
C PHE A 128 -0.01 -7.85 7.56
N MET A 129 -0.87 -7.28 8.40
CA MET A 129 -2.31 -7.38 8.24
C MET A 129 -2.79 -6.68 6.96
N LEU A 130 -2.25 -5.50 6.66
CA LEU A 130 -2.55 -4.80 5.40
C LEU A 130 -2.09 -5.62 4.18
N LEU A 131 -0.89 -6.19 4.21
CA LEU A 131 -0.38 -7.04 3.13
C LEU A 131 -1.23 -8.31 2.95
N LYS A 132 -1.55 -8.98 4.05
CA LYS A 132 -2.43 -10.17 4.07
C LYS A 132 -3.83 -9.86 3.51
N GLY A 133 -4.30 -8.62 3.66
CA GLY A 133 -5.59 -8.16 3.16
C GLY A 133 -5.80 -8.32 1.66
N TYR A 134 -4.74 -8.46 0.85
CA TYR A 134 -4.87 -8.84 -0.57
C TYR A 134 -5.53 -10.21 -0.78
N GLU A 135 -5.49 -11.11 0.21
CA GLU A 135 -6.17 -12.41 0.16
C GLU A 135 -7.69 -12.31 0.35
N SER A 136 -8.20 -11.14 0.75
CA SER A 136 -9.61 -10.91 1.08
C SER A 136 -10.24 -9.90 0.11
N PRO A 137 -11.02 -10.36 -0.89
CA PRO A 137 -11.52 -9.49 -1.98
C PRO A 137 -12.26 -8.23 -1.51
N GLU A 138 -13.02 -8.31 -0.42
CA GLU A 138 -13.82 -7.19 0.10
C GLU A 138 -12.99 -6.03 0.69
N ILE A 139 -11.74 -6.30 1.07
CA ILE A 139 -10.87 -5.30 1.72
C ILE A 139 -9.57 -5.05 0.95
N ALA A 140 -9.20 -5.90 0.00
CA ALA A 140 -7.92 -5.86 -0.72
C ALA A 140 -7.55 -4.46 -1.23
N LEU A 141 -8.48 -3.76 -1.89
CA LEU A 141 -8.22 -2.42 -2.44
C LEU A 141 -8.05 -1.35 -1.34
N ASN A 142 -8.78 -1.45 -0.23
CA ASN A 142 -8.61 -0.55 0.92
C ASN A 142 -7.25 -0.78 1.60
N CYS A 143 -6.87 -2.05 1.76
CA CYS A 143 -5.56 -2.45 2.25
C CYS A 143 -4.44 -1.94 1.33
N GLY A 144 -4.58 -2.08 0.01
CA GLY A 144 -3.63 -1.56 -0.97
C GLY A 144 -3.45 -0.05 -0.89
N ILE A 145 -4.53 0.71 -0.73
CA ILE A 145 -4.48 2.18 -0.54
C ILE A 145 -3.67 2.55 0.72
N MET A 146 -3.94 1.91 1.86
CA MET A 146 -3.23 2.19 3.12
C MET A 146 -1.77 1.71 3.08
N LEU A 147 -1.52 0.53 2.50
CA LEU A 147 -0.18 -0.04 2.37
C LEU A 147 0.70 0.82 1.46
N ARG A 148 0.16 1.33 0.34
CA ARG A 148 0.87 2.26 -0.53
C ARG A 148 1.19 3.59 0.14
N GLU A 149 0.36 4.04 1.08
CA GLU A 149 0.70 5.22 1.88
C GLU A 149 1.84 4.91 2.86
N CYS A 150 1.82 3.74 3.51
CA CYS A 150 2.91 3.28 4.40
C CYS A 150 4.26 3.28 3.70
N ILE A 151 4.35 2.67 2.52
CA ILE A 151 5.62 2.52 1.80
C ILE A 151 6.18 3.84 1.26
N ARG A 152 5.45 4.96 1.35
CA ARG A 152 6.04 6.29 1.09
C ARG A 152 7.12 6.64 2.09
N HIS A 153 7.09 6.04 3.27
CA HIS A 153 8.09 6.20 4.32
C HIS A 153 9.09 5.05 4.26
N GLU A 154 10.37 5.38 4.06
CA GLU A 154 11.44 4.40 3.89
C GLU A 154 11.52 3.36 5.03
N PRO A 155 11.35 3.69 6.33
CA PRO A 155 11.37 2.70 7.39
C PRO A 155 10.28 1.61 7.25
N LEU A 156 9.07 1.97 6.82
CA LEU A 156 7.96 1.02 6.67
C LEU A 156 8.11 0.20 5.40
N ALA A 157 8.58 0.83 4.31
CA ALA A 157 8.94 0.12 3.09
C ALA A 157 10.03 -0.93 3.36
N LYS A 158 11.03 -0.60 4.18
CA LYS A 158 12.09 -1.54 4.58
C LYS A 158 11.53 -2.75 5.33
N ILE A 159 10.63 -2.55 6.29
CA ILE A 159 10.00 -3.65 7.04
C ILE A 159 9.30 -4.62 6.09
N ILE A 160 8.52 -4.11 5.13
CA ILE A 160 7.80 -4.97 4.17
C ILE A 160 8.79 -5.64 3.22
N LEU A 161 9.67 -4.87 2.58
CA LEU A 161 10.56 -5.37 1.53
C LEU A 161 11.52 -6.47 2.05
N TRP A 162 11.99 -6.35 3.29
CA TRP A 162 12.90 -7.31 3.91
C TRP A 162 12.19 -8.46 4.63
N SER A 163 10.86 -8.53 4.56
CA SER A 163 10.09 -9.61 5.16
C SER A 163 9.91 -10.79 4.22
N GLU A 164 9.70 -11.99 4.77
CA GLU A 164 9.33 -13.16 3.97
C GLU A 164 7.98 -12.94 3.24
N GLN A 165 7.08 -12.17 3.86
CA GLN A 165 5.76 -11.83 3.31
C GLN A 165 5.86 -10.97 2.04
N PHE A 166 7.00 -10.31 1.77
CA PHE A 166 7.22 -9.64 0.49
C PHE A 166 7.01 -10.58 -0.70
N TYR A 167 7.43 -11.85 -0.57
CA TYR A 167 7.32 -12.82 -1.64
C TYR A 167 5.88 -13.22 -1.94
N ASP A 168 4.92 -12.92 -1.06
CA ASP A 168 3.50 -13.12 -1.34
C ASP A 168 3.02 -12.24 -2.52
N PHE A 169 3.70 -11.13 -2.82
CA PHE A 169 3.38 -10.31 -4.00
C PHE A 169 3.49 -11.09 -5.31
N PHE A 170 4.43 -12.05 -5.43
CA PHE A 170 4.53 -12.88 -6.64
C PHE A 170 3.27 -13.72 -6.88
N ARG A 171 2.54 -14.06 -5.81
CA ARG A 171 1.21 -14.69 -5.90
C ARG A 171 0.11 -13.66 -6.10
N TYR A 172 0.13 -12.54 -5.38
CA TYR A 172 -0.93 -11.52 -5.46
C TYR A 172 -1.04 -10.88 -6.85
N VAL A 173 0.07 -10.65 -7.54
CA VAL A 173 0.06 -10.11 -8.91
C VAL A 173 -0.46 -11.11 -9.96
N GLU A 174 -0.62 -12.38 -9.59
CA GLU A 174 -1.15 -13.45 -10.45
C GLU A 174 -2.60 -13.83 -10.09
N MET A 175 -3.25 -13.07 -9.20
CA MET A 175 -4.65 -13.32 -8.86
C MET A 175 -5.56 -13.17 -10.08
N SER A 176 -6.61 -14.00 -10.15
CA SER A 176 -7.58 -13.98 -11.24
C SER A 176 -8.48 -12.73 -11.24
N THR A 177 -8.66 -12.10 -10.08
CA THR A 177 -9.32 -10.80 -9.92
C THR A 177 -8.38 -9.68 -10.39
N PHE A 178 -8.63 -9.21 -11.61
CA PHE A 178 -7.76 -8.26 -12.32
C PHE A 178 -7.47 -6.96 -11.56
N ASP A 179 -8.49 -6.37 -10.95
CA ASP A 179 -8.38 -5.14 -10.17
C ASP A 179 -7.46 -5.31 -8.95
N ILE A 180 -7.62 -6.41 -8.21
CA ILE A 180 -6.77 -6.76 -7.07
C ILE A 180 -5.33 -7.05 -7.52
N ALA A 181 -5.14 -7.85 -8.58
CA ALA A 181 -3.82 -8.18 -9.10
C ALA A 181 -3.06 -6.93 -9.60
N SER A 182 -3.76 -6.03 -10.30
CA SER A 182 -3.22 -4.76 -10.78
C SER A 182 -2.85 -3.83 -9.62
N ASP A 183 -3.69 -3.75 -8.58
CA ASP A 183 -3.43 -2.97 -7.37
C ASP A 183 -2.22 -3.53 -6.60
N ALA A 184 -2.14 -4.85 -6.44
CA ALA A 184 -0.98 -5.53 -5.84
C ALA A 184 0.30 -5.25 -6.63
N PHE A 185 0.23 -5.27 -7.98
CA PHE A 185 1.37 -4.95 -8.83
C PHE A 185 1.82 -3.50 -8.64
N ALA A 186 0.89 -2.55 -8.50
CA ALA A 186 1.22 -1.16 -8.23
C ALA A 186 2.02 -1.02 -6.91
N THR A 187 1.59 -1.72 -5.86
CA THR A 187 2.28 -1.74 -4.56
C THR A 187 3.66 -2.41 -4.65
N PHE A 188 3.73 -3.57 -5.31
CA PHE A 188 4.99 -4.30 -5.55
C PHE A 188 6.01 -3.44 -6.33
N LYS A 189 5.57 -2.78 -7.40
CA LYS A 189 6.40 -1.85 -8.17
C LYS A 189 6.89 -0.68 -7.32
N ASP A 190 6.02 -0.09 -6.51
CA ASP A 190 6.34 1.07 -5.69
C ASP A 190 7.43 0.73 -4.66
N LEU A 191 7.32 -0.42 -3.98
CA LEU A 191 8.36 -0.96 -3.09
C LEU A 191 9.73 -1.12 -3.77
N LEU A 192 9.75 -1.55 -5.03
CA LEU A 192 10.98 -1.80 -5.80
C LEU A 192 11.59 -0.53 -6.43
N THR A 193 10.86 0.59 -6.48
CA THR A 193 11.29 1.74 -7.30
C THR A 193 11.30 3.08 -6.58
N ARG A 194 10.59 3.24 -5.46
CA ARG A 194 10.53 4.51 -4.72
C ARG A 194 11.83 4.82 -3.99
N HIS A 195 12.26 3.93 -3.11
CA HIS A 195 13.43 4.13 -2.23
C HIS A 195 14.65 3.47 -2.86
N LYS A 196 15.25 4.15 -3.84
CA LYS A 196 16.25 3.57 -4.75
C LYS A 196 17.41 2.87 -4.04
N LEU A 197 17.93 3.43 -2.95
CA LEU A 197 19.04 2.84 -2.18
C LEU A 197 18.60 1.55 -1.48
N LEU A 198 17.48 1.60 -0.76
CA LEU A 198 16.87 0.45 -0.11
C LEU A 198 16.56 -0.69 -1.09
N SER A 199 15.91 -0.37 -2.22
CA SER A 199 15.57 -1.36 -3.23
C SER A 199 16.82 -1.96 -3.91
N ALA A 200 17.86 -1.15 -4.15
CA ALA A 200 19.12 -1.64 -4.70
C ALA A 200 19.82 -2.60 -3.73
N GLU A 201 19.89 -2.23 -2.46
CA GLU A 201 20.47 -3.08 -1.40
C GLU A 201 19.73 -4.42 -1.30
N PHE A 202 18.39 -4.39 -1.27
CA PHE A 202 17.57 -5.61 -1.24
C PHE A 202 17.80 -6.50 -2.46
N LEU A 203 17.78 -5.93 -3.67
CA LEU A 203 17.93 -6.69 -4.91
C LEU A 203 19.34 -7.28 -5.08
N GLU A 204 20.36 -6.64 -4.53
CA GLU A 204 21.72 -7.17 -4.49
C GLU A 204 21.84 -8.35 -3.52
N GLN A 205 21.29 -8.22 -2.30
CA GLN A 205 21.40 -9.25 -1.27
C GLN A 205 20.49 -10.46 -1.50
N HIS A 206 19.34 -10.27 -2.15
CA HIS A 206 18.36 -11.32 -2.42
C HIS A 206 18.28 -11.71 -3.90
N TYR A 207 19.34 -11.43 -4.67
CA TYR A 207 19.38 -11.56 -6.13
C TYR A 207 18.81 -12.90 -6.63
N ASP A 208 19.39 -14.02 -6.20
CA ASP A 208 19.04 -15.35 -6.75
C ASP A 208 17.56 -15.70 -6.50
N ARG A 209 17.08 -15.52 -5.26
CA ARG A 209 15.69 -15.82 -4.90
C ARG A 209 14.73 -14.86 -5.59
N PHE A 210 15.01 -13.55 -5.57
CA PHE A 210 14.15 -12.55 -6.18
C PHE A 210 14.00 -12.78 -7.68
N PHE A 211 15.10 -12.91 -8.41
CA PHE A 211 15.05 -13.06 -9.87
C PHE A 211 14.54 -14.44 -10.30
N SER A 212 14.72 -15.49 -9.49
CA SER A 212 14.07 -16.78 -9.74
C SER A 212 12.54 -16.69 -9.67
N GLU A 213 11.99 -15.95 -8.70
CA GLU A 213 10.54 -15.70 -8.63
C GLU A 213 10.09 -14.73 -9.75
N TYR A 214 10.89 -13.70 -10.04
CA TYR A 214 10.56 -12.72 -11.08
C TYR A 214 10.53 -13.33 -12.48
N GLU A 215 11.41 -14.29 -12.76
CA GLU A 215 11.43 -15.02 -14.03
C GLU A 215 10.09 -15.73 -14.29
N LYS A 216 9.40 -16.21 -13.25
CA LYS A 216 8.08 -16.83 -13.38
C LYS A 216 7.05 -15.81 -13.88
N LEU A 217 7.09 -14.57 -13.40
CA LEU A 217 6.20 -13.49 -13.85
C LEU A 217 6.41 -13.14 -15.34
N LEU A 218 7.65 -13.23 -15.83
CA LEU A 218 7.95 -13.03 -17.26
C LEU A 218 7.38 -14.14 -18.15
N HIS A 219 7.04 -15.29 -17.57
CA HIS A 219 6.40 -16.42 -18.22
C HIS A 219 4.92 -16.58 -17.83
N SER A 220 4.34 -15.60 -17.15
CA SER A 220 2.93 -15.62 -16.75
C SER A 220 1.98 -15.78 -17.93
N GLU A 221 0.89 -16.51 -17.73
CA GLU A 221 -0.25 -16.56 -18.65
C GLU A 221 -1.11 -15.29 -18.56
N ASN A 222 -1.02 -14.54 -17.45
CA ASN A 222 -1.68 -13.24 -17.29
C ASN A 222 -0.91 -12.18 -18.08
N TYR A 223 -1.47 -11.78 -19.23
CA TYR A 223 -0.88 -10.78 -20.12
C TYR A 223 -0.48 -9.48 -19.41
N VAL A 224 -1.32 -8.97 -18.49
CA VAL A 224 -1.03 -7.70 -17.83
C VAL A 224 0.12 -7.86 -16.84
N THR A 225 0.13 -8.94 -16.06
CA THR A 225 1.24 -9.23 -15.14
C THR A 225 2.55 -9.41 -15.89
N LYS A 226 2.53 -10.17 -16.98
CA LYS A 226 3.69 -10.38 -17.86
C LYS A 226 4.23 -9.06 -18.43
N ARG A 227 3.34 -8.23 -19.00
CA ARG A 227 3.69 -6.93 -19.59
C ARG A 227 4.23 -5.95 -18.54
N GLN A 228 3.56 -5.83 -17.40
CA GLN A 228 3.95 -4.89 -16.35
C GLN A 228 5.26 -5.32 -15.69
N SER A 229 5.49 -6.61 -15.47
CA SER A 229 6.75 -7.16 -14.93
C SER A 229 7.93 -6.75 -15.80
N LEU A 230 7.81 -6.93 -17.11
CA LEU A 230 8.87 -6.53 -18.03
C LEU A 230 9.14 -5.01 -18.00
N LYS A 231 8.08 -4.20 -17.87
CA LYS A 231 8.17 -2.73 -17.88
C LYS A 231 8.95 -2.17 -16.68
N VAL A 232 8.82 -2.76 -15.48
CA VAL A 232 9.40 -2.23 -14.24
C VAL A 232 10.91 -2.01 -14.34
N PHE A 233 11.65 -2.98 -14.88
CA PHE A 233 13.12 -2.94 -14.90
C PHE A 233 13.69 -2.17 -16.08
N VAL A 234 13.05 -2.26 -17.24
CA VAL A 234 13.56 -1.66 -18.47
C VAL A 234 13.27 -0.15 -18.53
N ALA A 235 12.08 0.26 -18.10
CA ALA A 235 11.61 1.65 -18.24
C ALA A 235 12.13 2.60 -17.14
N ASN A 236 12.87 2.13 -16.13
CA ASN A 236 13.45 3.02 -15.12
C ASN A 236 14.59 3.86 -15.75
N PRO A 237 14.48 5.20 -15.85
CA PRO A 237 15.55 6.03 -16.41
C PRO A 237 16.76 6.17 -15.48
N ASN A 238 16.56 6.05 -14.16
CA ASN A 238 17.58 6.18 -13.13
C ASN A 238 17.88 4.82 -12.51
N LYS A 239 18.53 3.97 -13.31
CA LYS A 239 18.91 2.62 -12.89
C LYS A 239 20.04 2.72 -11.87
N THR A 240 19.89 2.06 -10.73
CA THR A 240 20.98 1.94 -9.76
C THR A 240 22.08 1.04 -10.32
N GLN A 241 23.31 1.21 -9.85
CA GLN A 241 24.46 0.45 -10.36
C GLN A 241 24.23 -1.08 -10.35
N PRO A 242 23.69 -1.70 -9.26
CA PRO A 242 23.38 -3.13 -9.26
C PRO A 242 22.37 -3.52 -10.34
N ILE A 243 21.30 -2.74 -10.52
CA ILE A 243 20.26 -3.01 -11.52
C ILE A 243 20.81 -2.86 -12.94
N LEU A 244 21.65 -1.86 -13.18
CA LEU A 244 22.33 -1.67 -14.44
C LEU A 244 23.26 -2.84 -14.74
N ASP A 245 24.04 -3.30 -13.76
CA ASP A 245 24.97 -4.43 -13.93
C ASP A 245 24.22 -5.74 -14.22
N ILE A 246 23.08 -5.97 -13.58
CA ILE A 246 22.20 -7.13 -13.86
C ILE A 246 21.64 -7.07 -15.28
N LEU A 247 21.13 -5.91 -15.70
CA LEU A 247 20.57 -5.72 -17.04
C LEU A 247 21.66 -5.82 -18.12
N LEU A 248 22.86 -5.31 -17.86
CA LEU A 248 24.02 -5.43 -18.75
C LEU A 248 24.50 -6.88 -18.84
N LYS A 249 24.58 -7.60 -17.71
CA LYS A 249 24.99 -9.02 -17.66
C LYS A 249 24.04 -9.92 -18.47
N ASN A 250 22.77 -9.57 -18.53
CA ASN A 250 21.73 -10.33 -19.23
C ASN A 250 21.26 -9.68 -20.55
N GLN A 251 21.94 -8.63 -21.02
CA GLN A 251 21.48 -7.76 -22.10
C GLN A 251 21.13 -8.53 -23.39
N ALA A 252 22.02 -9.41 -23.84
CA ALA A 252 21.83 -10.18 -25.08
C ALA A 252 20.62 -11.14 -24.98
N LYS A 253 20.49 -11.84 -23.84
CA LYS A 253 19.38 -12.78 -23.59
C LYS A 253 18.03 -12.05 -23.53
N LEU A 254 17.99 -10.88 -22.89
CA LEU A 254 16.79 -10.05 -22.80
C LEU A 254 16.37 -9.51 -24.18
N ILE A 255 17.32 -9.04 -25.01
CA ILE A 255 17.01 -8.58 -26.38
C ILE A 255 16.49 -9.73 -27.24
N GLU A 256 17.12 -10.90 -27.16
CA GLU A 256 16.69 -12.06 -27.94
C GLU A 256 15.30 -12.53 -27.54
N PHE A 257 15.05 -12.66 -26.23
CA PHE A 257 13.74 -13.00 -25.68
C PHE A 257 12.68 -12.02 -26.19
N LEU A 258 12.90 -10.72 -26.00
CA LEU A 258 11.95 -9.69 -26.40
C LEU A 258 11.75 -9.62 -27.91
N SER A 259 12.77 -9.87 -28.72
CA SER A 259 12.61 -9.83 -30.19
C SER A 259 11.72 -10.96 -30.71
N LYS A 260 11.67 -12.09 -29.99
CA LYS A 260 10.84 -13.27 -30.33
C LYS A 260 9.52 -13.33 -29.57
N PHE A 261 9.32 -12.42 -28.63
CA PHE A 261 8.23 -12.47 -27.67
C PHE A 261 6.88 -12.08 -28.29
N GLN A 262 6.00 -13.05 -28.51
CA GLN A 262 4.62 -12.83 -28.99
C GLN A 262 4.53 -11.97 -30.27
N ASN A 263 5.32 -12.30 -31.30
CA ASN A 263 5.27 -11.63 -32.61
C ASN A 263 3.95 -11.88 -33.37
N ASP A 264 3.13 -12.81 -32.90
CA ASP A 264 1.81 -13.16 -33.39
C ASP A 264 0.73 -12.11 -33.04
N ARG A 265 0.97 -11.24 -32.05
CA ARG A 265 0.06 -10.13 -31.68
C ARG A 265 0.28 -8.88 -32.53
N THR A 266 0.03 -8.97 -33.83
CA THR A 266 0.19 -7.83 -34.75
C THR A 266 -0.87 -6.74 -34.60
N GLU A 267 -2.01 -7.05 -33.98
CA GLU A 267 -3.16 -6.12 -33.85
C GLU A 267 -3.07 -5.17 -32.63
N ASP A 268 -2.16 -5.43 -31.69
CA ASP A 268 -1.93 -4.58 -30.51
C ASP A 268 -0.75 -3.63 -30.78
N GLU A 269 -1.01 -2.51 -31.45
CA GLU A 269 0.02 -1.51 -31.82
C GLU A 269 0.76 -0.97 -30.60
N GLN A 270 0.04 -0.67 -29.51
CA GLN A 270 0.65 -0.18 -28.28
C GLN A 270 1.65 -1.19 -27.72
N PHE A 271 1.32 -2.48 -27.74
CA PHE A 271 2.23 -3.54 -27.31
C PHE A 271 3.49 -3.62 -28.18
N ASN A 272 3.33 -3.56 -29.51
CA ASN A 272 4.47 -3.64 -30.43
C ASN A 272 5.40 -2.43 -30.31
N ASP A 273 4.83 -1.24 -30.13
CA ASP A 273 5.58 -0.01 -29.88
C ASP A 273 6.34 -0.06 -28.55
N GLU A 274 5.66 -0.50 -27.48
CA GLU A 274 6.29 -0.65 -26.16
C GLU A 274 7.41 -1.68 -26.21
N LYS A 275 7.19 -2.85 -26.80
CA LYS A 275 8.20 -3.88 -26.97
C LYS A 275 9.41 -3.38 -27.75
N THR A 276 9.19 -2.66 -28.84
CA THR A 276 10.25 -2.03 -29.63
C THR A 276 11.01 -1.00 -28.78
N TYR A 277 10.29 -0.20 -28.00
CA TYR A 277 10.88 0.75 -27.05
C TYR A 277 11.73 0.05 -25.98
N LEU A 278 11.25 -1.04 -25.38
CA LEU A 278 11.97 -1.80 -24.35
C LEU A 278 13.23 -2.46 -24.92
N VAL A 279 13.15 -3.08 -26.11
CA VAL A 279 14.31 -3.63 -26.81
C VAL A 279 15.35 -2.55 -27.08
N LYS A 280 14.91 -1.36 -27.55
CA LYS A 280 15.79 -0.22 -27.76
C LYS A 280 16.43 0.25 -26.46
N GLN A 281 15.65 0.41 -25.39
CA GLN A 281 16.17 0.80 -24.07
C GLN A 281 17.22 -0.18 -23.54
N ILE A 282 16.99 -1.50 -23.64
CA ILE A 282 17.95 -2.52 -23.22
C ILE A 282 19.21 -2.48 -24.08
N ARG A 283 19.07 -2.33 -25.40
CA ARG A 283 20.21 -2.23 -26.33
C ARG A 283 21.07 -0.99 -26.06
N ASP A 284 20.43 0.11 -25.72
CA ASP A 284 21.09 1.38 -25.46
C ASP A 284 21.63 1.51 -24.02
N LEU A 285 21.47 0.47 -23.18
CA LEU A 285 22.09 0.43 -21.85
C LEU A 285 23.61 0.51 -21.96
N LYS A 286 24.19 1.50 -21.29
CA LYS A 286 25.63 1.69 -21.15
C LYS A 286 25.96 1.97 -19.69
N ARG A 287 27.15 1.58 -19.26
CA ARG A 287 27.68 2.04 -17.96
C ARG A 287 27.84 3.56 -18.02
N PRO A 288 27.40 4.32 -17.00
CA PRO A 288 27.75 5.72 -16.91
C PRO A 288 29.27 5.87 -16.88
N ALA A 289 29.79 6.93 -17.48
CA ALA A 289 31.22 7.23 -17.43
C ALA A 289 31.65 7.33 -15.96
N GLN A 290 32.73 6.64 -15.57
CA GLN A 290 33.37 6.87 -14.28
C GLN A 290 33.73 8.36 -14.25
N GLN A 291 33.17 9.11 -13.31
CA GLN A 291 33.74 10.40 -12.94
C GLN A 291 35.08 10.09 -12.30
N GLU A 292 36.14 10.20 -13.10
CA GLU A 292 37.51 10.24 -12.60
C GLU A 292 37.59 11.37 -11.57
N ALA A 293 37.95 11.00 -10.34
CA ALA A 293 38.26 11.92 -9.26
C ALA A 293 39.61 12.60 -9.51
#